data_AF-A0A947CFU5-F1
#
_entry.id   AF-A0A947CFU5-F1
#
_cell.length_a   1.000
_cell.length_b   1.000
_cell.length_c   1.000
_cell.angle_alpha   90.00
_cell.angle_beta   90.00
_cell.angle_gamma   90.00
#
_symmetry.space_group_name_H-M   'P 1'
#
loop_
_entity.id
_entity.type
_entity.pdbx_description
1 polymer ?
#
loop_
_entity_poly.entity_id
_entity_poly.type
_entity_poly.pdbx_seq_one_letter_code
_entity_poly.pdbx_strand_id
1 'polypeptide(L)'
;MLTPTAIVFVVTVAALLAGAMLLHATLRLTRRDGRIHRGVARAPGADAIVFFFTAAPQVAGPIVAGWGGLGAAVAGQIVALGVWIAGHEIVHRGRTRGRPRIHTTLRGLVGGWRNHFAVWWTALAVPVFWLIRLAEIFV
;
A
#
# COMPACT_ATOMS: atom_id res chain seq x y z
N MET A 1 -8.45 25.25 -12.10
CA MET A 1 -9.21 24.04 -11.70
C MET A 1 -8.33 22.82 -11.95
N LEU A 2 -8.29 21.84 -11.04
CA LEU A 2 -7.51 20.61 -11.27
C LEU A 2 -8.21 19.74 -12.32
N THR A 3 -7.44 19.08 -13.18
CA THR A 3 -7.99 18.10 -14.12
C THR A 3 -8.51 16.86 -13.36
N PRO A 4 -9.48 16.11 -13.91
CA PRO A 4 -9.97 14.88 -13.27
C PRO A 4 -8.85 13.89 -12.92
N THR A 5 -7.84 13.77 -13.76
CA THR A 5 -6.66 12.92 -13.50
C THR A 5 -5.81 13.43 -12.33
N ALA A 6 -5.59 14.75 -12.25
CA ALA A 6 -4.87 15.34 -11.12
C ALA A 6 -5.64 15.18 -9.80
N ILE A 7 -6.97 15.26 -9.83
CA ILE A 7 -7.82 14.99 -8.67
C ILE A 7 -7.64 13.53 -8.22
N VAL A 8 -7.74 12.56 -9.13
CA VAL A 8 -7.53 11.13 -8.79
C VAL A 8 -6.17 10.91 -8.15
N PHE A 9 -5.10 11.48 -8.70
CA PHE A 9 -3.76 11.37 -8.14
C PHE A 9 -3.68 11.91 -6.71
N VAL A 10 -4.10 13.16 -6.50
CA VAL A 10 -4.01 13.83 -5.19
C VAL A 10 -4.88 13.13 -4.15
N VAL A 11 -6.12 12.77 -4.51
CA VAL A 11 -7.05 12.06 -3.63
C VAL A 11 -6.50 10.69 -3.27
N THR A 12 -5.94 9.95 -4.24
CA THR A 12 -5.31 8.64 -3.97
C THR A 12 -4.16 8.80 -2.97
N VAL A 13 -3.24 9.73 -3.20
CA VAL A 13 -2.11 9.96 -2.28
C VAL A 13 -2.60 10.32 -0.88
N ALA A 14 -3.52 11.28 -0.77
CA ALA A 14 -4.04 11.75 0.51
C ALA A 14 -4.81 10.64 1.26
N ALA A 15 -5.70 9.93 0.57
CA ALA A 15 -6.52 8.88 1.17
C ALA A 15 -5.68 7.72 1.68
N LEU A 16 -4.67 7.28 0.91
CA LEU A 16 -3.81 6.18 1.32
C LEU A 16 -2.91 6.56 2.49
N LEU A 17 -2.32 7.77 2.48
CA LEU A 17 -1.52 8.24 3.62
C LEU A 17 -2.37 8.41 4.89
N ALA A 18 -3.58 8.97 4.75
CA ALA A 18 -4.51 9.10 5.86
C ALA A 18 -4.94 7.72 6.40
N GLY A 19 -5.26 6.77 5.52
CA GLY A 19 -5.59 5.40 5.89
C GLY A 19 -4.42 4.70 6.58
N ALA A 20 -3.19 4.88 6.10
CA ALA A 20 -2.00 4.28 6.71
C ALA A 20 -1.76 4.84 8.11
N MET A 21 -1.87 6.16 8.28
CA MET A 21 -1.78 6.82 9.58
C MET A 21 -2.88 6.36 10.53
N LEU A 22 -4.12 6.27 10.06
CA LEU A 22 -5.26 5.81 10.86
C LEU A 22 -5.06 4.37 11.33
N LEU A 23 -4.67 3.48 10.42
CA LEU A 23 -4.39 2.08 10.74
C LEU A 23 -3.21 1.95 11.73
N HIS A 24 -2.14 2.72 11.50
CA HIS A 24 -1.01 2.74 12.42
C HIS A 24 -1.39 3.25 13.82
N ALA A 25 -2.16 4.33 13.88
CA ALA A 25 -2.63 4.93 15.15
C ALA A 25 -3.57 3.98 15.90
N THR A 26 -4.59 3.44 15.24
CA THR A 26 -5.54 2.48 15.83
C THR A 26 -4.81 1.27 16.38
N LEU A 27 -3.95 0.62 15.59
CA LEU A 27 -3.19 -0.54 16.05
C LEU A 27 -2.23 -0.23 17.19
N ARG A 28 -1.68 0.99 17.26
CA ARG A 28 -0.81 1.42 18.35
C ARG A 28 -1.59 1.68 19.64
N LEU A 29 -2.77 2.29 19.54
CA LEU A 29 -3.61 2.64 20.68
C LEU A 29 -4.34 1.41 21.25
N THR A 30 -4.74 0.46 20.39
CA THR A 30 -5.47 -0.74 20.82
C THR A 30 -4.57 -1.89 21.28
N ARG A 31 -3.31 -1.63 21.60
CA ARG A 31 -2.39 -2.63 22.19
C ARG A 31 -2.92 -3.29 23.47
N ARG A 32 -3.95 -2.72 24.10
CA ARG A 32 -4.60 -3.24 25.31
C ARG A 32 -5.86 -4.11 25.10
N ASP A 33 -6.61 -3.97 24.01
CA ASP A 33 -7.97 -4.57 23.92
C ASP A 33 -8.07 -5.78 22.98
N GLY A 34 -7.13 -5.98 22.04
CA GLY A 34 -7.06 -7.20 21.20
C GLY A 34 -8.27 -7.49 20.27
N ARG A 35 -9.44 -6.88 20.48
CA ARG A 35 -10.65 -7.03 19.65
C ARG A 35 -10.49 -6.32 18.31
N ILE A 36 -10.02 -5.06 18.32
CA ILE A 36 -9.75 -4.31 17.08
C ILE A 36 -8.64 -4.98 16.29
N HIS A 37 -7.53 -5.35 16.95
CA HIS A 37 -6.44 -6.11 16.33
C HIS A 37 -6.94 -7.38 15.64
N ARG A 38 -7.78 -8.19 16.32
CA ARG A 38 -8.38 -9.39 15.70
C ARG A 38 -9.32 -9.07 14.54
N GLY A 39 -10.11 -8.00 14.63
CA GLY A 39 -11.03 -7.58 13.59
C GLY A 39 -10.33 -7.14 12.32
N VAL A 40 -9.24 -6.38 12.43
CA VAL A 40 -8.47 -5.92 11.25
C VAL A 40 -7.46 -6.94 10.74
N ALA A 41 -7.02 -7.89 11.57
CA ALA A 41 -6.06 -8.93 11.18
C ALA A 41 -6.71 -10.20 10.63
N ARG A 42 -8.05 -10.32 10.67
CA ARG A 42 -8.79 -11.47 10.14
C ARG A 42 -9.72 -11.03 9.03
N ALA A 43 -10.07 -11.97 8.15
CA ALA A 43 -11.17 -11.76 7.21
C ALA A 43 -12.49 -11.49 7.99
N PRO A 44 -13.36 -10.60 7.51
CA PRO A 44 -13.22 -9.81 6.28
C PRO A 44 -12.44 -8.49 6.46
N GLY A 45 -12.06 -8.11 7.69
CA GLY A 45 -11.43 -6.81 7.96
C GLY A 45 -10.05 -6.64 7.30
N ALA A 46 -9.24 -7.70 7.29
CA ALA A 46 -7.97 -7.71 6.56
C ALA A 46 -8.18 -7.48 5.05
N ASP A 47 -9.23 -8.07 4.47
CA ASP A 47 -9.54 -7.96 3.05
C ASP A 47 -10.01 -6.55 2.70
N ALA A 48 -10.81 -5.91 3.55
CA ALA A 48 -11.21 -4.52 3.39
C ALA A 48 -10.02 -3.56 3.39
N ILE A 49 -9.04 -3.79 4.28
CA ILE A 49 -7.81 -3.00 4.33
C ILE A 49 -6.98 -3.20 3.05
N VAL A 50 -6.75 -4.46 2.65
CA VAL A 50 -6.02 -4.76 1.42
C VAL A 50 -6.71 -4.11 0.23
N PHE A 51 -8.03 -4.29 0.09
CA PHE A 51 -8.83 -3.66 -0.97
C PHE A 51 -8.65 -2.15 -1.00
N PHE A 52 -8.77 -1.48 0.15
CA PHE A 52 -8.61 -0.02 0.25
C PHE A 52 -7.25 0.46 -0.27
N PHE A 53 -6.16 -0.23 0.07
CA PHE A 53 -4.81 0.17 -0.34
C PHE A 53 -4.46 -0.22 -1.78
N THR A 54 -5.03 -1.30 -2.31
CA THR A 54 -4.58 -1.89 -3.57
C THR A 54 -5.57 -1.74 -4.71
N ALA A 55 -6.78 -2.28 -4.57
CA ALA A 55 -7.74 -2.36 -5.67
C ALA A 55 -8.66 -1.12 -5.74
N ALA A 56 -9.07 -0.55 -4.60
CA ALA A 56 -10.01 0.56 -4.57
C ALA A 56 -9.55 1.78 -5.40
N PRO A 57 -8.28 2.23 -5.35
CA PRO A 57 -7.82 3.32 -6.22
C PRO A 57 -7.85 2.95 -7.70
N GLN A 58 -7.51 1.70 -8.03
CA GLN A 58 -7.47 1.20 -9.40
C GLN A 58 -8.86 1.01 -10.00
N VAL A 59 -9.89 0.84 -9.17
CA VAL A 59 -11.30 0.83 -9.60
C VAL A 59 -11.86 2.24 -9.67
N ALA A 60 -11.61 3.07 -8.64
CA ALA A 60 -12.15 4.43 -8.57
C ALA A 60 -11.55 5.38 -9.61
N GLY A 61 -10.26 5.25 -9.92
CA GLY A 61 -9.57 6.08 -10.91
C GLY A 61 -10.24 6.04 -12.30
N PRO A 62 -10.41 4.84 -12.91
CA PRO A 62 -11.12 4.69 -14.18
C PRO A 62 -12.55 5.22 -14.19
N ILE A 63 -13.29 5.05 -13.08
CA ILE A 63 -14.66 5.55 -12.96
C ILE A 63 -14.69 7.08 -13.09
N VAL A 64 -13.68 7.78 -12.55
CA VAL A 64 -13.63 9.25 -12.54
C VAL A 64 -13.01 9.84 -13.82
N ALA A 65 -11.95 9.23 -14.36
CA ALA A 65 -11.16 9.82 -15.44
C ALA A 65 -10.67 8.81 -16.50
N GLY A 66 -11.33 7.65 -16.63
CA GLY A 66 -10.99 6.61 -17.59
C GLY A 66 -9.56 6.09 -17.44
N TRP A 67 -8.91 5.73 -18.56
CA TRP A 67 -7.54 5.22 -18.55
C TRP A 67 -6.52 6.19 -17.92
N GLY A 68 -6.73 7.51 -18.10
CA GLY A 68 -5.91 8.52 -17.43
C GLY A 68 -6.06 8.49 -15.91
N GLY A 69 -7.27 8.22 -15.42
CA GLY A 69 -7.55 7.99 -14.00
C GLY A 69 -6.90 6.73 -13.46
N LEU A 70 -6.87 5.64 -14.22
CA LEU A 70 -6.13 4.43 -13.83
C LEU A 70 -4.64 4.73 -13.61
N GLY A 71 -4.00 5.37 -14.60
CA GLY A 71 -2.59 5.75 -14.52
C GLY A 71 -2.32 6.69 -13.35
N ALA A 72 -3.20 7.67 -13.13
CA ALA A 72 -3.11 8.60 -12.00
C ALA A 72 -3.26 7.89 -10.63
N ALA A 73 -4.17 6.93 -10.51
CA ALA A 73 -4.35 6.15 -9.29
C ALA A 73 -3.11 5.28 -8.99
N VAL A 74 -2.58 4.57 -9.98
CA VAL A 74 -1.35 3.76 -9.82
C VAL A 74 -0.15 4.64 -9.45
N ALA A 75 0.03 5.78 -10.13
CA ALA A 75 1.07 6.74 -9.79
C ALA A 75 0.91 7.26 -8.35
N GLY A 76 -0.33 7.57 -7.94
CA GLY A 76 -0.64 7.99 -6.58
C GLY A 76 -0.34 6.91 -5.54
N GLN A 77 -0.62 5.64 -5.82
CA GLN A 77 -0.26 4.51 -4.96
C GLN A 77 1.26 4.41 -4.76
N ILE A 78 2.03 4.51 -5.84
CA ILE A 78 3.50 4.45 -5.79
C ILE A 78 4.05 5.60 -4.95
N VAL A 79 3.55 6.82 -5.16
CA VAL A 79 3.96 8.01 -4.40
C VAL A 79 3.58 7.88 -2.93
N ALA A 80 2.35 7.47 -2.61
CA ALA A 80 1.91 7.27 -1.23
C ALA A 80 2.77 6.22 -0.51
N LEU A 81 3.07 5.10 -1.16
CA LEU A 81 3.95 4.06 -0.63
C LEU A 81 5.36 4.60 -0.36
N GLY A 82 5.94 5.34 -1.31
CA GLY A 82 7.26 5.95 -1.17
C GLY A 82 7.32 6.95 -0.02
N VAL A 83 6.32 7.84 0.08
CA VAL A 83 6.19 8.82 1.17
C VAL A 83 6.05 8.12 2.52
N TRP A 84 5.20 7.08 2.60
CA TRP A 84 5.01 6.31 3.82
C TRP A 84 6.30 5.61 4.26
N ILE A 85 7.01 4.94 3.34
CA ILE A 85 8.29 4.27 3.63
C ILE A 85 9.30 5.30 4.16
N ALA A 86 9.47 6.43 3.48
CA ALA A 86 10.40 7.46 3.89
C ALA A 86 10.06 8.02 5.29
N GLY A 87 8.80 8.38 5.51
CA GLY A 87 8.33 8.88 6.81
C GLY A 87 8.54 7.87 7.93
N HIS A 88 8.15 6.61 7.71
CA HIS A 88 8.30 5.54 8.68
C HIS A 88 9.78 5.25 9.00
N GLU A 89 10.66 5.31 7.99
CA GLU A 89 12.10 5.15 8.20
C GLU A 89 12.71 6.30 9.02
N ILE A 90 12.32 7.55 8.74
CA ILE A 90 12.79 8.72 9.50
C ILE A 90 12.39 8.60 10.97
N VAL A 91 11.12 8.27 11.24
CA VAL A 91 10.58 8.12 12.61
C VAL A 91 11.25 6.97 13.37
N HIS A 92 11.73 5.94 12.66
CA HIS A 92 12.37 4.76 13.27
C HIS A 92 13.87 4.64 13.04
N ARG A 93 14.52 5.72 12.55
CA ARG A 93 15.96 5.74 12.24
C ARG A 93 16.83 5.37 13.44
N GLY A 94 16.41 5.74 14.65
CA GLY A 94 17.10 5.37 15.89
C GLY A 94 17.17 3.85 16.13
N ARG A 95 16.21 3.06 15.63
CA ARG A 95 16.17 1.60 15.80
C ARG A 95 16.96 0.84 14.75
N THR A 96 17.36 1.51 13.67
CA THR A 96 18.06 0.91 12.51
C THR A 96 19.51 1.37 12.37
N ARG A 97 19.96 2.30 13.22
CA ARG A 97 21.34 2.80 13.21
C ARG A 97 22.32 1.68 13.56
N GLY A 98 23.31 1.45 12.70
CA GLY A 98 24.38 0.46 12.91
C GLY A 98 24.02 -0.99 12.55
N ARG A 99 22.80 -1.28 12.07
CA ARG A 99 22.41 -2.63 11.64
C ARG A 99 22.53 -2.79 10.11
N PRO A 100 22.95 -3.97 9.60
CA PRO A 100 22.90 -4.27 8.17
C PRO A 100 21.48 -4.10 7.65
N ARG A 101 21.33 -3.36 6.54
CA ARG A 101 20.02 -3.19 5.90
C ARG A 101 19.83 -4.31 4.89
N ILE A 102 18.65 -4.94 4.93
CA ILE A 102 18.26 -6.00 4.00
C ILE A 102 18.48 -5.56 2.55
N HIS A 103 18.11 -4.31 2.20
CA HIS A 103 18.31 -3.79 0.85
C HIS A 103 19.79 -3.73 0.44
N THR A 104 20.70 -3.42 1.36
CA THR A 104 22.14 -3.34 1.10
C THR A 104 22.70 -4.75 0.88
N THR A 105 22.31 -5.70 1.72
CA THR A 105 22.69 -7.12 1.58
C THR A 105 22.18 -7.71 0.28
N LEU A 106 20.88 -7.58 -0.02
CA LEU A 106 20.29 -8.11 -1.26
C LEU A 106 20.88 -7.47 -2.50
N ARG A 107 21.07 -6.14 -2.50
CA ARG A 107 21.72 -5.43 -3.61
C ARG A 107 23.15 -5.95 -3.86
N GLY A 108 23.89 -6.30 -2.80
CA GLY A 108 25.23 -6.90 -2.93
C GLY A 108 25.21 -8.31 -3.50
N LEU A 109 24.19 -9.12 -3.19
CA LEU A 109 24.07 -10.51 -3.63
C LEU A 109 23.56 -10.66 -5.08
N VAL A 110 22.50 -9.94 -5.44
CA VAL A 110 21.82 -10.13 -6.74
C VAL A 110 21.97 -8.95 -7.69
N GLY A 111 22.54 -7.83 -7.24
CA GLY A 111 22.60 -6.58 -8.00
C GLY A 111 21.34 -5.72 -7.84
N GLY A 112 21.52 -4.39 -7.91
CA GLY A 112 20.45 -3.43 -7.61
C GLY A 112 19.23 -3.55 -8.53
N TRP A 113 19.46 -3.74 -9.83
CA TRP A 113 18.40 -3.86 -10.82
C TRP A 113 17.55 -5.12 -10.62
N ARG A 114 18.18 -6.27 -10.40
CA ARG A 114 17.47 -7.55 -10.16
C ARG A 114 16.68 -7.50 -8.86
N ASN A 115 17.26 -6.90 -7.80
CA ASN A 115 16.56 -6.68 -6.54
C ASN A 115 15.33 -5.78 -6.71
N HIS A 116 15.44 -4.70 -7.49
CA HIS A 116 14.30 -3.80 -7.72
C HIS A 116 13.23 -4.43 -8.61
N PHE A 117 13.63 -5.14 -9.67
CA PHE A 117 12.71 -5.86 -10.55
C PHE A 117 11.89 -6.91 -9.80
N ALA A 118 12.51 -7.63 -8.84
CA ALA A 118 11.80 -8.60 -8.01
C ALA A 118 10.60 -7.99 -7.28
N VAL A 119 10.73 -6.76 -6.76
CA VAL A 119 9.63 -6.05 -6.08
C VAL A 119 8.46 -5.82 -7.04
N TRP A 120 8.73 -5.30 -8.23
CA TRP A 120 7.69 -5.03 -9.24
C TRP A 120 7.07 -6.31 -9.79
N TRP A 121 7.88 -7.36 -9.95
CA TRP A 121 7.37 -8.67 -10.36
C TRP A 121 6.35 -9.21 -9.37
N THR A 122 6.64 -9.10 -8.06
CA THR A 122 5.69 -9.51 -7.02
C THR A 122 4.47 -8.61 -6.89
N ALA A 123 4.50 -7.38 -7.41
CA ALA A 123 3.33 -6.50 -7.40
C ALA A 123 2.16 -7.10 -8.22
N LEU A 124 2.45 -7.94 -9.21
CA LEU A 124 1.43 -8.68 -9.98
C LEU A 124 0.64 -9.70 -9.12
N ALA A 125 1.15 -10.09 -7.96
CA ALA A 125 0.42 -10.96 -7.05
C ALA A 125 -0.83 -10.26 -6.49
N VAL A 126 -0.82 -8.94 -6.38
CA VAL A 126 -1.94 -8.14 -5.85
C VAL A 126 -3.24 -8.36 -6.63
N PRO A 127 -3.31 -8.15 -7.96
CA PRO A 127 -4.53 -8.44 -8.71
C PRO A 127 -4.91 -9.91 -8.68
N VAL A 128 -3.95 -10.84 -8.68
CA VAL A 128 -4.22 -12.29 -8.60
C VAL A 128 -4.92 -12.66 -7.29
N PHE A 129 -4.41 -12.20 -6.15
CA PHE A 129 -5.04 -12.44 -4.85
C PHE A 129 -6.42 -11.80 -4.75
N TRP A 130 -6.63 -10.67 -5.42
CA TRP A 130 -7.93 -10.03 -5.43
C TRP A 130 -8.97 -10.85 -6.21
N LEU A 131 -8.59 -11.42 -7.35
CA LEU A 131 -9.44 -12.33 -8.11
C LEU A 131 -9.80 -13.58 -7.31
N ILE A 132 -8.82 -14.16 -6.58
CA ILE A 132 -9.07 -15.29 -5.68
C ILE A 132 -10.06 -14.91 -4.59
N ARG A 133 -9.87 -13.75 -3.94
CA ARG A 133 -10.79 -13.31 -2.88
C ARG A 133 -12.20 -13.05 -3.40
N LEU A 134 -12.35 -12.51 -4.61
CA LEU A 134 -13.65 -12.38 -5.25
C LEU A 134 -14.29 -13.76 -5.50
N ALA A 135 -13.52 -14.74 -5.97
CA ALA A 135 -14.03 -16.09 -6.20
C ALA A 135 -14.54 -16.75 -4.91
N GLU A 136 -13.85 -16.54 -3.77
CA GLU A 136 -14.27 -17.03 -2.45
C GLU A 136 -15.58 -16.41 -1.95
N ILE A 137 -16.06 -15.30 -2.52
CA ILE A 137 -17.39 -14.76 -2.18
C ILE A 137 -18.51 -15.65 -2.74
N PHE A 138 -18.22 -16.38 -3.83
CA PHE A 138 -19.22 -17.17 -4.58
C PHE A 138 -19.15 -18.69 -4.33
N VAL A 139 -18.11 -19.18 -3.63
CA VAL A 139 -17.89 -20.60 -3.30
C VAL A 139 -18.05 -20.79 -1.80
#